data_AF-A0A0T6BIG7-F1
#
_entry.id   AF-A0A0T6BIG7-F1
#
_cell.length_a   1.000
_cell.length_b   1.000
_cell.length_c   1.000
_cell.angle_alpha   90.00
_cell.angle_beta   90.00
_cell.angle_gamma   90.00
#
_symmetry.space_group_name_H-M   'P 1'
#
loop_
_entity.id
_entity.type
_entity.pdbx_description
1 polymer ?
#
loop_
_entity_poly.entity_id
_entity_poly.type
_entity_poly.pdbx_seq_one_letter_code
_entity_poly.pdbx_strand_id
1 'polypeptide(L)'
;MTNERNCVLANGCKAAGTSACTRQCPHFIALHGASGNGGRSAAAGLPREYRLTTLANSPARAGQPAVYKSVENYVKTFERQFEQTEGYIEPADRIKSLYLYSANSGTGKTTTAAAILNEWLRVHYSGSLRRGLTPSLRPAYFLDVNEWQTEFNLATMTNDEDGLAEFQRKMTLAMSAPFAVLDDVGVRDCTPAFRGYLHAIVNARVTNQL
;
A
#
# COMPACT_ATOMS: atom_id res chain seq x y z
N MET A 1 -1.22 21.19 19.57
CA MET A 1 -1.52 20.77 18.18
C MET A 1 -1.67 19.26 18.18
N THR A 2 -2.79 18.74 17.69
CA THR A 2 -3.10 17.30 17.71
C THR A 2 -2.65 16.62 16.41
N ASN A 3 -2.59 15.28 16.42
CA ASN A 3 -2.30 14.46 15.23
C ASN A 3 -3.54 14.06 14.42
N GLU A 4 -4.73 14.62 14.69
CA GLU A 4 -5.98 14.20 14.04
C GLU A 4 -5.92 14.33 12.51
N ARG A 5 -5.18 15.31 11.99
CA ARG A 5 -5.04 15.56 10.54
C ARG A 5 -3.75 14.98 9.96
N ASN A 6 -2.89 14.43 10.82
CA ASN A 6 -1.56 13.95 10.47
C ASN A 6 -1.44 12.43 10.61
N CYS A 7 -2.53 11.73 10.91
CA CYS A 7 -2.50 10.30 11.21
C CYS A 7 -3.58 9.55 10.43
N VAL A 8 -3.20 8.54 9.65
CA VAL A 8 -4.14 7.63 8.95
C VAL A 8 -5.09 6.87 9.89
N LEU A 9 -4.75 6.75 11.19
CA LEU A 9 -5.62 6.13 12.18
C LEU A 9 -6.73 7.07 12.68
N ALA A 10 -6.66 8.38 12.39
CA ALA A 10 -7.57 9.37 12.96
C ALA A 10 -9.04 9.04 12.67
N ASN A 11 -9.34 8.54 11.47
CA ASN A 11 -10.66 8.03 11.13
C ASN A 11 -10.89 6.65 11.77
N GLY A 12 -11.37 6.67 13.02
CA GLY A 12 -11.64 5.48 13.84
C GLY A 12 -10.84 5.40 15.15
N CYS A 13 -9.91 6.34 15.40
CA CYS A 13 -9.18 6.43 16.66
C CYS A 13 -9.97 7.26 17.69
N LYS A 14 -10.32 6.65 18.83
CA LYS A 14 -11.03 7.34 19.94
C LYS A 14 -10.23 8.50 20.55
N ALA A 15 -8.91 8.48 20.42
CA ALA A 15 -8.03 9.52 20.91
C ALA A 15 -7.85 10.69 19.91
N ALA A 16 -8.34 10.58 18.67
CA ALA A 16 -8.19 11.65 17.69
C ALA A 16 -8.80 12.97 18.21
N GLY A 17 -8.06 14.08 18.10
CA GLY A 17 -8.50 15.40 18.54
C GLY A 17 -8.47 15.64 20.06
N THR A 18 -8.25 14.61 20.89
CA THR A 18 -8.18 14.76 22.36
C THR A 18 -6.77 15.13 22.84
N SER A 19 -6.62 15.36 24.15
CA SER A 19 -5.32 15.63 24.79
C SER A 19 -4.31 14.49 24.65
N ALA A 20 -4.77 13.25 24.41
CA ALA A 20 -3.90 12.09 24.16
C ALA A 20 -3.35 12.06 22.71
N CYS A 21 -3.91 12.86 21.79
CA CYS A 21 -3.52 12.91 20.38
C CYS A 21 -2.25 13.75 20.15
N THR A 22 -1.14 13.37 20.76
CA THR A 22 0.11 14.15 20.70
C THR A 22 1.15 13.49 19.79
N ARG A 23 2.24 14.20 19.49
CA ARG A 23 3.42 13.65 18.79
C ARG A 23 4.06 12.48 19.53
N GLN A 24 3.84 12.35 20.83
CA GLN A 24 4.32 11.24 21.65
C GLN A 24 3.35 10.06 21.67
N CYS A 25 2.20 10.15 20.98
CA CYS A 25 1.27 9.04 20.85
C CYS A 25 2.00 7.81 20.25
N PRO A 26 2.06 6.67 20.96
CA PRO A 26 2.83 5.52 20.50
C PRO A 26 2.29 4.95 19.18
N HIS A 27 0.98 5.04 18.96
CA HIS A 27 0.36 4.61 17.70
C HIS A 27 0.72 5.51 16.52
N PHE A 28 0.83 6.82 16.76
CA PHE A 28 1.32 7.75 15.74
C PHE A 28 2.77 7.43 15.39
N ILE A 29 3.63 7.25 16.38
CA ILE A 29 5.05 6.92 16.17
C ILE A 29 5.20 5.58 15.44
N ALA A 30 4.40 4.58 15.76
CA ALA A 30 4.46 3.27 15.11
C ALA A 30 4.06 3.32 13.63
N LEU A 31 3.13 4.20 13.25
CA LEU A 31 2.66 4.35 11.87
C LEU A 31 3.49 5.34 11.07
N HIS A 32 3.85 6.47 11.65
CA HIS A 32 4.42 7.63 10.94
C HIS A 32 5.82 8.01 11.45
N GLY A 33 6.37 7.31 12.44
CA GLY A 33 7.62 7.67 13.10
C GLY A 33 7.50 8.93 13.98
N ALA A 34 8.52 9.21 14.78
CA ALA A 34 8.53 10.37 15.68
C ALA A 34 8.45 11.72 14.91
N SER A 35 8.99 11.76 13.69
CA SER A 35 8.96 12.94 12.81
C SER A 35 7.69 13.07 11.97
N GLY A 36 6.84 12.04 11.92
CA GLY A 36 5.71 11.96 10.99
C GLY A 36 6.08 11.54 9.56
N ASN A 37 7.36 11.28 9.26
CA ASN A 37 7.84 10.90 7.94
C ASN A 37 8.40 9.46 7.84
N GLY A 38 8.28 8.68 8.91
CA GLY A 38 8.81 7.32 9.05
C GLY A 38 7.73 6.27 9.33
N GLY A 39 8.09 5.23 10.11
CA GLY A 39 7.17 4.18 10.52
C GLY A 39 6.66 3.30 9.36
N ARG A 40 5.55 2.60 9.60
CA ARG A 40 4.93 1.68 8.62
C ARG A 40 4.44 2.39 7.35
N SER A 41 4.01 3.64 7.47
CA SER A 41 3.58 4.48 6.34
C SER A 41 4.74 4.74 5.37
N ALA A 42 5.90 5.14 5.88
CA ALA A 42 7.09 5.31 5.05
C ALA A 42 7.67 3.98 4.56
N ALA A 43 7.65 2.94 5.40
CA ALA A 43 8.14 1.60 5.02
C ALA A 43 7.31 0.96 3.89
N ALA A 44 6.07 1.42 3.69
CA ALA A 44 5.23 1.02 2.57
C ALA A 44 5.59 1.70 1.25
N GLY A 45 6.57 2.62 1.21
CA GLY A 45 7.02 3.23 -0.05
C GLY A 45 6.05 4.24 -0.66
N LEU A 46 4.99 4.64 0.05
CA LEU A 46 4.06 5.65 -0.44
C LEU A 46 4.74 7.03 -0.59
N PRO A 47 4.55 7.71 -1.74
CA PRO A 47 4.94 9.10 -1.90
C PRO A 47 4.31 9.99 -0.82
N ARG A 48 5.05 11.02 -0.40
CA ARG A 48 4.74 11.80 0.80
C ARG A 48 3.37 12.44 0.75
N GLU A 49 2.97 12.94 -0.41
CA GLU A 49 1.69 13.55 -0.73
C GLU A 49 0.51 12.60 -0.52
N TYR A 50 0.71 11.29 -0.63
CA TYR A 50 -0.35 10.30 -0.51
C TYR A 50 -0.45 9.65 0.88
N ARG A 51 0.54 9.83 1.76
CA ARG A 51 0.62 9.14 3.07
C ARG A 51 -0.54 9.39 4.03
N LEU A 52 -1.34 10.44 3.79
CA LEU A 52 -2.53 10.78 4.59
C LEU A 52 -3.84 10.70 3.78
N THR A 53 -3.76 10.22 2.54
CA THR A 53 -4.94 10.02 1.70
C THR A 53 -5.68 8.77 2.16
N THR A 54 -6.96 8.90 2.44
CA THR A 54 -7.89 7.84 2.88
C THR A 54 -9.10 7.83 1.95
N LEU A 55 -9.93 6.80 2.03
CA LEU A 55 -11.16 6.78 1.22
C LEU A 55 -12.12 7.92 1.58
N ALA A 56 -12.04 8.45 2.80
CA ALA A 56 -12.88 9.54 3.28
C ALA A 56 -12.44 10.92 2.76
N ASN A 57 -11.14 11.18 2.62
CA ASN A 57 -10.61 12.49 2.22
C ASN A 57 -10.01 12.53 0.80
N SER A 58 -10.10 11.43 0.06
CA SER A 58 -9.55 11.38 -1.29
C SER A 58 -10.30 12.32 -2.24
N PRO A 59 -9.60 13.20 -2.99
CA PRO A 59 -10.25 14.17 -3.87
C PRO A 59 -11.03 13.52 -5.02
N ALA A 60 -10.63 12.33 -5.47
CA ALA A 60 -11.31 11.62 -6.54
C ALA A 60 -12.71 11.07 -6.13
N ARG A 61 -13.01 11.03 -4.83
CA ARG A 61 -14.29 10.55 -4.29
C ARG A 61 -15.49 11.31 -4.84
N ALA A 62 -15.42 12.64 -4.84
CA ALA A 62 -16.56 13.49 -5.20
C ALA A 62 -17.02 13.25 -6.64
N GLY A 63 -16.08 13.01 -7.55
CA GLY A 63 -16.39 12.71 -8.95
C GLY A 63 -16.75 11.25 -9.24
N GLN A 64 -16.55 10.33 -8.29
CA GLN A 64 -16.68 8.87 -8.51
C GLN A 64 -17.36 8.13 -7.35
N PRO A 65 -18.56 8.57 -6.89
CA PRO A 65 -19.19 8.02 -5.70
C PRO A 65 -19.49 6.51 -5.79
N ALA A 66 -19.89 6.02 -6.96
CA ALA A 66 -20.15 4.59 -7.17
C ALA A 66 -18.88 3.73 -7.07
N VAL A 67 -17.75 4.22 -7.61
CA VAL A 67 -16.45 3.54 -7.50
C VAL A 67 -16.02 3.49 -6.04
N TYR A 68 -16.12 4.60 -5.31
CA TYR A 68 -15.74 4.64 -3.90
C TYR A 68 -16.62 3.75 -3.03
N LYS A 69 -17.91 3.62 -3.34
CA LYS A 69 -18.78 2.64 -2.66
C LYS A 69 -18.30 1.20 -2.88
N SER A 70 -17.88 0.86 -4.10
CA SER A 70 -17.32 -0.46 -4.42
C SER A 70 -15.98 -0.69 -3.71
N VAL A 71 -15.10 0.32 -3.70
CA VAL A 71 -13.81 0.28 -3.01
C VAL A 71 -13.99 0.15 -1.49
N GLU A 72 -14.96 0.84 -0.89
CA GLU A 72 -15.30 0.70 0.52
C GLU A 72 -15.79 -0.72 0.86
N ASN A 73 -16.55 -1.34 -0.04
CA ASN A 73 -16.95 -2.74 0.14
C ASN A 73 -15.77 -3.69 0.01
N TYR A 74 -14.86 -3.42 -0.93
CA TYR A 74 -13.61 -4.16 -1.06
C TYR A 74 -12.77 -4.07 0.22
N VAL A 75 -12.57 -2.87 0.76
CA VAL A 75 -11.71 -2.64 1.94
C VAL A 75 -12.22 -3.37 3.19
N LYS A 76 -13.53 -3.63 3.30
CA LYS A 76 -14.09 -4.45 4.41
C LYS A 76 -13.56 -5.88 4.42
N THR A 77 -13.14 -6.40 3.27
CA THR A 77 -12.54 -7.74 3.17
C THR A 77 -11.17 -7.83 3.82
N PHE A 78 -10.52 -6.70 4.14
CA PHE A 78 -9.19 -6.70 4.74
C PHE A 78 -9.13 -7.36 6.12
N GLU A 79 -10.23 -7.47 6.86
CA GLU A 79 -10.25 -8.21 8.14
C GLU A 79 -9.96 -9.71 7.95
N ARG A 80 -10.20 -10.28 6.75
CA ARG A 80 -9.90 -11.68 6.44
C ARG A 80 -8.41 -12.02 6.57
N GLN A 81 -7.52 -11.02 6.51
CA GLN A 81 -6.08 -11.23 6.73
C GLN A 81 -5.76 -11.87 8.09
N PHE A 82 -6.64 -11.71 9.08
CA PHE A 82 -6.47 -12.30 10.41
C PHE A 82 -7.05 -13.71 10.54
N GLU A 83 -7.80 -14.17 9.54
CA GLU A 83 -8.39 -15.51 9.46
C GLU A 83 -7.51 -16.44 8.59
N GLN A 84 -6.60 -15.85 7.81
CA GLN A 84 -5.73 -16.50 6.83
C GLN A 84 -4.38 -16.92 7.43
N THR A 85 -4.39 -17.50 8.63
CA THR A 85 -3.16 -17.65 9.41
C THR A 85 -2.37 -18.92 9.10
N GLU A 86 -3.00 -20.00 8.61
CA GLU A 86 -2.31 -21.27 8.37
C GLU A 86 -2.95 -22.10 7.24
N GLY A 87 -2.11 -22.76 6.43
CA GLY A 87 -2.56 -23.69 5.40
C GLY A 87 -3.03 -23.03 4.09
N TYR A 88 -3.61 -23.85 3.22
CA TYR A 88 -4.14 -23.40 1.94
C TYR A 88 -5.43 -22.59 2.16
N ILE A 89 -5.46 -21.35 1.64
CA ILE A 89 -6.67 -20.52 1.66
C ILE A 89 -7.50 -20.80 0.40
N GLU A 90 -8.77 -21.17 0.60
CA GLU A 90 -9.72 -21.36 -0.50
C GLU A 90 -9.90 -20.06 -1.30
N PRO A 91 -9.98 -20.12 -2.65
CA PRO A 91 -10.09 -18.91 -3.48
C PRO A 91 -11.26 -17.98 -3.13
N ALA A 92 -12.35 -18.51 -2.58
CA ALA A 92 -13.52 -17.73 -2.14
C ALA A 92 -13.23 -16.86 -0.90
N ASP A 93 -12.33 -17.32 -0.05
CA ASP A 93 -11.98 -16.71 1.25
C ASP A 93 -10.77 -15.78 1.14
N ARG A 94 -10.05 -15.83 0.01
CA ARG A 94 -8.96 -14.88 -0.28
C ARG A 94 -9.47 -13.45 -0.43
N ILE A 95 -8.59 -12.50 -0.10
CA ILE A 95 -8.78 -11.11 -0.47
C ILE A 95 -8.46 -11.03 -1.97
N LYS A 96 -9.42 -10.58 -2.77
CA LYS A 96 -9.26 -10.57 -4.23
C LYS A 96 -8.30 -9.47 -4.66
N SER A 97 -7.57 -9.69 -5.76
CA SER A 97 -6.87 -8.61 -6.44
C SER A 97 -7.87 -7.60 -7.02
N LEU A 98 -7.52 -6.33 -6.96
CA LEU A 98 -8.31 -5.22 -7.51
C LEU A 98 -7.52 -4.54 -8.63
N TYR A 99 -8.19 -4.30 -9.77
CA TYR A 99 -7.63 -3.53 -10.86
C TYR A 99 -8.35 -2.18 -10.96
N LEU A 100 -7.61 -1.08 -10.91
CA LEU A 100 -8.13 0.27 -11.11
C LEU A 100 -7.85 0.68 -12.55
N TYR A 101 -8.91 0.84 -13.35
CA TYR A 101 -8.81 1.20 -14.75
C TYR A 101 -9.56 2.48 -15.06
N SER A 102 -9.01 3.25 -15.98
CA SER A 102 -9.66 4.39 -16.62
C SER A 102 -9.02 4.60 -17.97
N ALA A 103 -9.84 4.80 -19.00
CA ALA A 103 -9.38 5.17 -20.34
C ALA A 103 -8.69 6.55 -20.35
N ASN A 104 -9.04 7.41 -19.39
CA ASN A 104 -8.50 8.76 -19.26
C ASN A 104 -7.41 8.84 -18.18
N SER A 105 -6.44 9.72 -18.40
CA SER A 105 -5.47 10.15 -17.38
C SER A 105 -6.12 11.10 -16.36
N GLY A 106 -5.47 11.32 -15.22
CA GLY A 106 -5.93 12.30 -14.23
C GLY A 106 -7.21 11.96 -13.47
N THR A 107 -7.76 10.74 -13.61
CA THR A 107 -8.99 10.32 -12.91
C THR A 107 -8.78 9.90 -11.45
N GLY A 108 -7.56 10.02 -10.92
CA GLY A 108 -7.26 9.70 -9.51
C GLY A 108 -7.08 8.20 -9.21
N LYS A 109 -6.64 7.40 -10.18
CA LYS A 109 -6.30 5.97 -9.98
C LYS A 109 -5.23 5.79 -8.90
N THR A 110 -4.08 6.43 -9.05
CA THR A 110 -2.98 6.43 -8.06
C THR A 110 -3.45 6.91 -6.70
N THR A 111 -4.23 7.99 -6.65
CA THR A 111 -4.78 8.54 -5.40
C THR A 111 -5.73 7.56 -4.71
N THR A 112 -6.55 6.84 -5.49
CA THR A 112 -7.45 5.80 -4.97
C THR A 112 -6.66 4.59 -4.49
N ALA A 113 -5.64 4.15 -5.24
CA ALA A 113 -4.77 3.03 -4.88
C ALA A 113 -4.02 3.31 -3.56
N ALA A 114 -3.48 4.53 -3.41
CA ALA A 114 -2.84 4.96 -2.18
C ALA A 114 -3.82 5.04 -1.00
N ALA A 115 -5.06 5.50 -1.23
CA ALA A 115 -6.11 5.48 -0.22
C ALA A 115 -6.41 4.07 0.28
N ILE A 116 -6.51 3.10 -0.64
CA ILE A 116 -6.72 1.68 -0.32
C ILE A 116 -5.54 1.13 0.50
N LEU A 117 -4.31 1.46 0.12
CA LEU A 117 -3.11 1.06 0.85
C LEU A 117 -3.12 1.61 2.29
N ASN A 118 -3.49 2.88 2.48
CA ASN A 118 -3.60 3.46 3.82
C ASN A 118 -4.70 2.81 4.66
N GLU A 119 -5.82 2.41 4.05
CA GLU A 119 -6.84 1.62 4.74
C GLU A 119 -6.30 0.24 5.15
N TRP A 120 -5.47 -0.41 4.31
CA TRP A 120 -4.79 -1.65 4.70
C TRP A 120 -3.89 -1.43 5.92
N LEU A 121 -3.06 -0.38 5.92
CA LEU A 121 -2.20 -0.05 7.08
C LEU A 121 -3.04 0.15 8.35
N ARG A 122 -4.18 0.85 8.25
CA ARG A 122 -5.08 1.12 9.37
C ARG A 122 -5.70 -0.16 9.91
N VAL A 123 -6.25 -1.01 9.04
CA VAL A 123 -6.89 -2.28 9.40
C VAL A 123 -5.86 -3.25 9.97
N HIS A 124 -4.73 -3.43 9.29
CA HIS A 124 -3.64 -4.30 9.75
C HIS A 124 -3.16 -3.90 11.14
N TYR A 125 -2.77 -2.63 11.32
CA TYR A 125 -2.22 -2.18 12.59
C TYR A 125 -3.22 -2.28 13.74
N SER A 126 -4.43 -1.75 13.55
CA SER A 126 -5.45 -1.75 14.60
C SER A 126 -5.95 -3.16 14.91
N GLY A 127 -6.12 -3.98 13.87
CA GLY A 127 -6.60 -5.35 13.99
C GLY A 127 -5.59 -6.29 14.63
N SER A 128 -4.29 -6.14 14.33
CA SER A 128 -3.22 -6.88 15.02
C SER A 128 -3.20 -6.57 16.51
N LEU A 129 -3.22 -5.29 16.89
CA LEU A 129 -3.20 -4.90 18.30
C LEU A 129 -4.41 -5.42 19.09
N ARG A 130 -5.61 -5.38 18.49
CA ARG A 130 -6.83 -5.90 19.12
C ARG A 130 -6.79 -7.41 19.37
N ARG A 131 -5.99 -8.13 18.58
CA ARG A 131 -5.82 -9.59 18.66
C ARG A 131 -4.55 -9.99 19.44
N GLY A 132 -3.86 -9.04 20.08
CA GLY A 132 -2.62 -9.31 20.81
C GLY A 132 -1.43 -9.68 19.91
N LEU A 133 -1.51 -9.41 18.61
CA LEU A 133 -0.47 -9.71 17.63
C LEU A 133 0.48 -8.52 17.46
N THR A 134 1.73 -8.80 17.10
CA THR A 134 2.69 -7.77 16.70
C THR A 134 2.40 -7.34 15.26
N PRO A 135 2.03 -6.07 14.98
CA PRO A 135 1.81 -5.61 13.61
C PRO A 135 3.10 -5.68 12.80
N SER A 136 3.05 -6.18 11.57
CA SER A 136 4.21 -6.23 10.66
C SER A 136 4.83 -4.85 10.47
N LEU A 137 6.15 -4.78 10.35
CA LEU A 137 6.88 -3.54 10.09
C LEU A 137 6.64 -3.00 8.67
N ARG A 138 6.35 -3.90 7.72
CA ARG A 138 5.99 -3.56 6.34
C ARG A 138 4.78 -4.40 5.93
N PRO A 139 3.57 -4.01 6.38
CA PRO A 139 2.35 -4.76 6.06
C PRO A 139 1.85 -4.45 4.64
N ALA A 140 2.31 -3.36 4.03
CA ALA A 140 2.02 -3.05 2.64
C ALA A 140 3.25 -2.50 1.92
N TYR A 141 3.20 -2.51 0.59
CA TYR A 141 4.23 -1.90 -0.26
C TYR A 141 3.61 -1.29 -1.52
N PHE A 142 4.04 -0.08 -1.87
CA PHE A 142 3.69 0.65 -3.07
C PHE A 142 4.88 0.58 -4.03
N LEU A 143 4.66 0.07 -5.23
CA LEU A 143 5.64 0.06 -6.31
C LEU A 143 5.08 0.89 -7.47
N ASP A 144 5.72 2.01 -7.76
CA ASP A 144 5.53 2.71 -9.03
C ASP A 144 6.24 1.91 -10.12
N VAL A 145 5.47 1.27 -11.01
CA VAL A 145 6.03 0.37 -12.03
C VAL A 145 6.76 1.16 -13.12
N ASN A 146 6.35 2.39 -13.40
CA ASN A 146 6.97 3.25 -14.40
C ASN A 146 8.35 3.74 -13.92
N GLU A 147 8.41 4.21 -12.67
CA GLU A 147 9.69 4.56 -12.03
C GLU A 147 10.63 3.33 -11.96
N TRP A 148 10.10 2.18 -11.54
CA TRP A 148 10.88 0.95 -11.45
C TRP A 148 11.42 0.46 -12.81
N GLN A 149 10.66 0.67 -13.91
CA GLN A 149 11.16 0.42 -15.27
C GLN A 149 12.30 1.38 -15.64
N THR A 150 12.16 2.66 -15.28
CA THR A 150 13.16 3.68 -15.57
C THR A 150 14.48 3.37 -14.84
N GLU A 151 14.40 2.96 -13.58
CA GLU A 151 15.55 2.51 -12.78
C GLU A 151 16.25 1.31 -13.41
N PHE A 152 15.48 0.29 -13.83
CA PHE A 152 16.02 -0.89 -14.51
C PHE A 152 16.78 -0.52 -15.79
N ASN A 153 16.17 0.32 -16.63
CA ASN A 153 16.75 0.74 -17.88
C ASN A 153 18.04 1.53 -17.67
N LEU A 154 18.02 2.51 -16.75
CA LEU A 154 19.19 3.32 -16.43
C LEU A 154 20.32 2.44 -15.93
N ALA A 155 20.05 1.60 -14.93
CA ALA A 155 21.07 0.77 -14.31
C ALA A 155 21.69 -0.24 -15.29
N THR A 156 20.88 -0.82 -16.18
CA THR A 156 21.36 -1.72 -17.23
C THR A 156 22.20 -0.99 -18.28
N MET A 157 21.81 0.24 -18.66
CA MET A 157 22.56 1.04 -19.64
C MET A 157 23.90 1.52 -19.10
N THR A 158 23.99 1.81 -17.80
CA THR A 158 25.21 2.32 -17.15
C THR A 158 26.06 1.24 -16.48
N ASN A 159 25.62 -0.03 -16.50
CA ASN A 159 26.20 -1.12 -15.70
C ASN A 159 26.31 -0.75 -14.21
N ASP A 160 25.28 -0.09 -13.68
CA ASP A 160 25.20 0.30 -12.27
C ASP A 160 24.69 -0.86 -11.42
N GLU A 161 25.61 -1.53 -10.73
CA GLU A 161 25.31 -2.67 -9.85
C GLU A 161 24.43 -2.27 -8.66
N ASP A 162 24.63 -1.07 -8.09
CA ASP A 162 23.84 -0.57 -6.96
C ASP A 162 22.40 -0.28 -7.40
N GLY A 163 22.23 0.30 -8.60
CA GLY A 163 20.92 0.51 -9.22
C GLY A 163 20.17 -0.80 -9.47
N LEU A 164 20.88 -1.85 -9.93
CA LEU A 164 20.30 -3.18 -10.10
C LEU A 164 19.94 -3.84 -8.76
N ALA A 165 20.76 -3.65 -7.72
CA ALA A 165 20.47 -4.14 -6.38
C ALA A 165 19.21 -3.48 -5.79
N GLU A 166 19.04 -2.16 -5.96
CA GLU A 166 17.85 -1.44 -5.55
C GLU A 166 16.60 -1.90 -6.33
N PHE A 167 16.72 -2.08 -7.65
CA PHE A 167 15.67 -2.66 -8.50
C PHE A 167 15.20 -4.03 -7.96
N GLN A 168 16.14 -4.93 -7.64
CA GLN A 168 15.84 -6.27 -7.08
C GLN A 168 15.24 -6.18 -5.68
N ARG A 169 15.70 -5.22 -4.87
CA ARG A 169 15.14 -4.97 -3.53
C ARG A 169 13.67 -4.59 -3.63
N LYS A 170 13.31 -3.65 -4.51
CA LYS A 170 11.91 -3.24 -4.73
C LYS A 170 11.03 -4.40 -5.19
N MET A 171 11.55 -5.23 -6.11
CA MET A 171 10.90 -6.46 -6.56
C MET A 171 10.59 -7.41 -5.40
N THR A 172 11.60 -7.69 -4.57
CA THR A 172 11.48 -8.57 -3.39
C THR A 172 10.46 -8.05 -2.39
N LEU A 173 10.41 -6.73 -2.18
CA LEU A 173 9.42 -6.11 -1.31
C LEU A 173 7.99 -6.25 -1.87
N ALA A 174 7.78 -6.05 -3.17
CA ALA A 174 6.47 -6.23 -3.79
C ALA A 174 5.98 -7.70 -3.76
N MET A 175 6.91 -8.65 -3.84
CA MET A 175 6.63 -10.09 -3.73
C MET A 175 6.23 -10.54 -2.34
N SER A 176 6.81 -9.93 -1.29
CA SER A 176 6.72 -10.42 0.09
C SER A 176 5.80 -9.59 0.99
N ALA A 177 5.52 -8.34 0.64
CA ALA A 177 4.60 -7.53 1.43
C ALA A 177 3.18 -8.15 1.42
N PRO A 178 2.50 -8.24 2.58
CA PRO A 178 1.16 -8.80 2.65
C PRO A 178 0.18 -8.16 1.66
N PHE A 179 0.24 -6.83 1.51
CA PHE A 179 -0.53 -6.10 0.51
C PHE A 179 0.36 -5.27 -0.40
N ALA A 180 0.29 -5.45 -1.71
CA ALA A 180 1.06 -4.65 -2.67
C ALA A 180 0.15 -3.87 -3.61
N VAL A 181 0.52 -2.61 -3.84
CA VAL A 181 -0.03 -1.78 -4.91
C VAL A 181 1.04 -1.65 -5.98
N LEU A 182 0.72 -2.09 -7.20
CA LEU A 182 1.53 -1.87 -8.40
C LEU A 182 0.85 -0.74 -9.18
N ASP A 183 1.38 0.47 -9.08
CA ASP A 183 0.80 1.65 -9.73
C ASP A 183 1.41 1.88 -11.12
N ASP A 184 0.63 2.53 -11.98
CA ASP A 184 1.01 2.88 -13.35
C ASP A 184 1.60 1.73 -14.20
N VAL A 185 0.97 0.55 -14.11
CA VAL A 185 1.35 -0.67 -14.87
C VAL A 185 1.19 -0.49 -16.40
N GLY A 186 0.56 0.59 -16.86
CA GLY A 186 0.25 0.87 -18.27
C GLY A 186 1.45 1.27 -19.14
N VAL A 187 2.63 0.66 -18.92
CA VAL A 187 3.86 0.98 -19.65
C VAL A 187 3.77 0.46 -21.08
N ARG A 188 3.73 1.39 -22.04
CA ARG A 188 3.50 1.11 -23.46
C ARG A 188 4.71 0.47 -24.16
N ASP A 189 5.91 0.71 -23.63
CA ASP A 189 7.19 0.28 -24.21
C ASP A 189 8.07 -0.44 -23.17
N CYS A 190 7.59 -1.57 -22.63
CA CYS A 190 8.38 -2.41 -21.72
C CYS A 190 9.23 -3.44 -22.48
N THR A 191 10.50 -3.59 -22.09
CA THR A 191 11.36 -4.66 -22.62
C THR A 191 10.81 -6.04 -22.21
N PRO A 192 11.02 -7.09 -23.01
CA PRO A 192 10.63 -8.45 -22.63
C PRO A 192 11.21 -8.89 -21.27
N ALA A 193 12.45 -8.47 -20.98
CA ALA A 193 13.11 -8.73 -19.69
C ALA A 193 12.34 -8.10 -18.52
N PHE A 194 12.01 -6.80 -18.61
CA PHE A 194 11.25 -6.11 -17.57
C PHE A 194 9.87 -6.72 -17.36
N ARG A 195 9.17 -7.06 -18.45
CA ARG A 195 7.88 -7.76 -18.39
C ARG A 195 7.98 -9.09 -17.64
N GLY A 196 9.07 -9.83 -17.84
CA GLY A 196 9.35 -11.07 -17.10
C GLY A 196 9.39 -10.86 -15.58
N TYR A 197 10.00 -9.77 -15.11
CA TYR A 197 10.04 -9.44 -13.69
C TYR A 197 8.67 -9.05 -13.12
N LEU A 198 7.83 -8.32 -13.88
CA LEU A 198 6.44 -8.06 -13.48
C LEU A 198 5.64 -9.36 -13.33
N HIS A 199 5.76 -10.28 -14.29
CA HIS A 199 5.13 -11.60 -14.18
C HIS A 199 5.65 -12.39 -12.98
N ALA A 200 6.94 -12.31 -12.69
CA ALA A 200 7.51 -12.97 -11.51
C ALA A 200 6.89 -12.44 -10.22
N ILE A 201 6.67 -11.12 -10.08
CA ILE A 201 5.98 -10.53 -8.92
C ILE A 201 4.58 -11.13 -8.78
N VAL A 202 3.79 -11.14 -9.86
CA VAL A 202 2.42 -11.67 -9.83
C VAL A 202 2.42 -13.15 -9.46
N ASN A 203 3.29 -13.95 -10.07
CA ASN A 203 3.38 -15.39 -9.81
C ASN A 203 3.78 -15.68 -8.36
N ALA A 204 4.80 -14.99 -7.84
CA ALA A 204 5.23 -15.16 -6.46
C ALA A 204 4.08 -14.87 -5.47
N ARG A 205 3.30 -13.81 -5.72
CA ARG A 205 2.15 -13.47 -4.88
C ARG A 205 1.04 -14.52 -4.97
N VAL A 206 0.74 -15.03 -6.16
CA VAL A 206 -0.24 -16.12 -6.35
C VAL A 206 0.19 -17.39 -5.61
N THR A 207 1.46 -17.78 -5.75
CA THR A 207 2.04 -18.95 -5.07
C THR A 207 1.99 -18.80 -3.55
N ASN A 208 2.25 -17.59 -3.03
CA ASN A 208 2.21 -17.29 -1.60
C ASN A 208 0.79 -16.96 -1.09
N GLN A 209 -0.24 -17.01 -1.94
CA GLN A 209 -1.63 -16.67 -1.61
C GLN A 209 -1.82 -15.26 -1.03
N LEU A 210 -1.02 -14.29 -1.52
CA LEU A 210 -1.04 -12.86 -1.16
C LEU A 210 -1.87 -12.01 -2.12
#